data_AF-A0A1F9QA77-F1
#
_entry.id   AF-A0A1F9QA77-F1
#
_cell.length_a   1.000
_cell.length_b   1.000
_cell.length_c   1.000
_cell.angle_alpha   90.00
_cell.angle_beta   90.00
_cell.angle_gamma   90.00
#
_symmetry.space_group_name_H-M   'P 1'
#
loop_
_entity.id
_entity.type
_entity.pdbx_description
1 polymer ?
#
loop_
_entity_poly.entity_id
_entity_poly.type
_entity_poly.pdbx_seq_one_letter_code
_entity_poly.pdbx_strand_id
1 'polypeptide(L)'
;MTSAKIKSLLQRINFIEADMDIQKQILVSIPSNNKKDIESTIRKIADQKEQIHRLRLEIKTTDEAEYNRIMAIEQGAETFRRISQDKKFVFVNTLNESGACFIVLNDGTRMDCLVTAKEENGNWTVLTLDGETKEYPGGLIE
;
A
#
# COMPACT_ATOMS: atom_id res chain seq x y z
N MET A 1 -15.78 16.32 11.12
CA MET A 1 -14.83 16.13 12.24
C MET A 1 -14.13 14.75 12.17
N THR A 2 -14.84 13.68 11.80
CA THR A 2 -14.34 12.30 11.67
C THR A 2 -13.16 12.16 10.70
N SER A 3 -13.23 12.77 9.52
CA SER A 3 -12.18 12.70 8.48
C SER A 3 -10.82 13.30 8.92
N ALA A 4 -10.81 14.42 9.65
CA ALA A 4 -9.56 15.03 10.13
C ALA A 4 -8.86 14.16 11.20
N LYS A 5 -9.65 13.51 12.06
CA LYS A 5 -9.13 12.57 13.06
C LYS A 5 -8.52 11.35 12.39
N ILE A 6 -9.21 10.73 11.43
CA ILE A 6 -8.69 9.58 10.67
C ILE A 6 -7.41 9.96 9.93
N LYS A 7 -7.38 11.13 9.26
CA LYS A 7 -6.17 11.62 8.59
C LYS A 7 -4.99 11.76 9.55
N SER A 8 -5.21 12.28 10.76
CA SER A 8 -4.18 12.38 11.79
C SER A 8 -3.69 11.00 12.27
N LEU A 9 -4.62 10.05 12.47
CA LEU A 9 -4.26 8.67 12.83
C LEU A 9 -3.42 7.99 11.73
N LEU A 10 -3.81 8.14 10.46
CA LEU A 10 -3.07 7.63 9.31
C LEU A 10 -1.68 8.26 9.20
N GLN A 11 -1.55 9.58 9.41
CA GLN A 11 -0.25 10.24 9.43
C GLN A 11 0.66 9.66 10.52
N ARG A 12 0.12 9.41 11.72
CA ARG A 12 0.88 8.78 12.81
C ARG A 12 1.30 7.35 12.46
N ILE A 13 0.41 6.56 11.83
CA ILE A 13 0.75 5.22 11.33
C ILE A 13 1.93 5.32 10.35
N ASN A 14 1.87 6.19 9.35
CA ASN A 14 2.93 6.36 8.35
C ASN A 14 4.28 6.72 8.98
N PHE A 15 4.30 7.59 10.01
CA PHE A 15 5.53 7.92 10.72
C PHE A 15 6.12 6.71 11.46
N ILE A 16 5.28 5.90 12.12
CA ILE A 16 5.72 4.70 12.83
C ILE A 16 6.21 3.64 11.84
N GLU A 17 5.55 3.49 10.68
CA GLU A 17 5.99 2.58 9.62
C GLU A 17 7.35 2.97 9.05
N ALA A 18 7.57 4.27 8.78
CA ALA A 18 8.86 4.77 8.33
C ALA A 18 9.98 4.52 9.35
N ASP A 19 9.74 4.78 10.63
CA ASP A 19 10.70 4.47 11.70
C ASP A 19 10.93 2.96 11.84
N MET A 20 9.87 2.13 11.72
CA MET A 20 9.99 0.68 11.75
C MET A 20 10.84 0.14 10.59
N ASP A 21 10.74 0.72 9.39
CA ASP A 21 11.59 0.36 8.25
C ASP A 21 13.06 0.72 8.50
N ILE A 22 13.33 1.86 9.16
CA ILE A 22 14.68 2.19 9.65
C ILE A 22 15.16 1.14 10.65
N GLN A 23 14.33 0.72 11.62
CA GLN A 23 14.71 -0.31 12.58
C GLN A 23 15.00 -1.67 11.91
N LYS A 24 14.26 -2.04 10.85
CA LYS A 24 14.55 -3.25 10.06
C LYS A 24 15.90 -3.16 9.35
N GLN A 25 16.24 -1.99 8.80
CA GLN A 25 17.56 -1.76 8.18
C GLN A 25 18.69 -1.81 9.23
N ILE A 26 18.47 -1.25 10.41
CA ILE A 26 19.40 -1.37 11.54
C ILE A 26 19.58 -2.84 11.88
N LEU A 27 18.49 -3.61 12.04
CA LEU A 27 18.54 -5.02 12.41
C LEU A 27 19.45 -5.86 11.49
N VAL A 28 19.36 -5.67 10.17
CA VAL A 28 20.20 -6.40 9.20
C VAL A 28 21.66 -5.97 9.23
N SER A 29 21.97 -4.79 9.78
CA SER A 29 23.33 -4.26 9.90
C SER A 29 24.05 -4.69 11.18
N ILE A 30 23.31 -5.21 12.18
CA ILE A 30 23.90 -5.62 13.46
C ILE A 30 24.71 -6.92 13.27
N PRO A 31 25.98 -6.98 13.72
CA PRO A 31 26.76 -8.20 13.70
C PRO A 31 26.05 -9.35 14.44
N SER A 32 26.04 -10.55 13.86
CA SER A 32 25.30 -11.71 14.37
C SER A 32 25.73 -12.17 15.78
N ASN A 33 26.95 -11.83 16.20
CA ASN A 33 27.45 -12.09 17.55
C ASN A 33 26.93 -11.08 18.59
N ASN A 34 26.36 -9.95 18.17
CA ASN A 34 25.81 -8.92 19.06
C ASN A 34 24.31 -9.17 19.34
N LYS A 35 24.03 -10.25 20.07
CA LYS A 35 22.66 -10.68 20.39
C LYS A 35 21.85 -9.63 21.14
N LYS A 36 22.47 -8.84 22.01
CA LYS A 36 21.79 -7.84 22.84
C LYS A 36 21.16 -6.73 22.00
N ASP A 37 21.89 -6.23 21.00
CA ASP A 37 21.39 -5.17 20.13
C ASP A 37 20.34 -5.71 19.14
N ILE A 38 20.51 -6.97 18.68
CA ILE A 38 19.49 -7.68 17.90
C ILE A 38 18.17 -7.77 18.69
N GLU A 39 18.22 -8.27 19.93
CA GLU A 39 17.03 -8.38 20.79
C GLU A 39 16.38 -7.02 21.06
N SER A 40 17.18 -5.99 21.35
CA SER A 40 16.69 -4.63 21.57
C SER A 40 15.95 -4.08 20.34
N THR A 41 16.53 -4.26 19.15
CA THR A 41 15.94 -3.80 17.89
C THR A 41 14.67 -4.55 17.55
N ILE A 42 14.64 -5.88 17.76
CA ILE A 42 13.43 -6.70 17.58
C ILE A 42 12.30 -6.22 18.49
N ARG A 43 12.59 -5.91 19.77
CA ARG A 43 11.58 -5.38 20.70
C ARG A 43 11.00 -4.05 20.23
N LYS A 44 11.84 -3.12 19.76
CA LYS A 44 11.37 -1.85 19.19
C LYS A 44 10.42 -2.07 18.01
N ILE A 45 10.79 -2.96 17.09
CA ILE A 45 9.93 -3.33 15.95
C ILE A 45 8.60 -3.91 16.43
N ALA A 46 8.62 -4.81 17.42
CA ALA A 46 7.40 -5.38 17.99
C ALA A 46 6.51 -4.32 18.62
N ASP A 47 7.08 -3.40 19.41
CA ASP A 47 6.35 -2.30 20.05
C ASP A 47 5.74 -1.33 19.01
N GLN A 48 6.45 -1.05 17.93
CA GLN A 48 5.95 -0.23 16.81
C GLN A 48 4.78 -0.92 16.08
N LYS A 49 4.89 -2.24 15.81
CA LYS A 49 3.79 -3.02 15.21
C LYS A 49 2.53 -2.96 16.07
N GLU A 50 2.70 -3.10 17.37
CA GLU A 50 1.61 -3.06 18.33
C GLU A 50 0.98 -1.64 18.41
N GLN A 51 1.78 -0.58 18.32
CA GLN A 51 1.26 0.79 18.19
C GLN A 51 0.44 1.00 16.93
N ILE A 52 0.92 0.53 15.77
CA ILE A 52 0.17 0.59 14.51
C ILE A 52 -1.16 -0.16 14.63
N HIS A 53 -1.15 -1.36 15.24
CA HIS A 53 -2.35 -2.15 15.45
C HIS A 53 -3.40 -1.38 16.28
N ARG A 54 -3.00 -0.75 17.39
CA ARG A 54 -3.90 0.07 18.19
C ARG A 54 -4.47 1.27 17.43
N LEU A 55 -3.66 1.97 16.64
CA LEU A 55 -4.12 3.09 15.82
C LEU A 55 -5.14 2.62 14.77
N ARG A 56 -4.90 1.47 14.14
CA ARG A 56 -5.85 0.83 13.22
C ARG A 56 -7.19 0.50 13.89
N LEU A 57 -7.18 -0.03 15.11
CA LEU A 57 -8.40 -0.27 15.89
C LEU A 57 -9.11 1.03 16.27
N GLU A 58 -8.39 2.11 16.53
CA GLU A 58 -8.98 3.43 16.78
C GLU A 58 -9.67 3.98 15.53
N ILE A 59 -9.07 3.79 14.35
CA ILE A 59 -9.72 4.13 13.06
C ILE A 59 -11.01 3.31 12.93
N LYS A 60 -10.96 1.98 13.12
CA LYS A 60 -12.15 1.11 13.05
C LYS A 60 -13.27 1.56 13.98
N THR A 61 -12.93 1.91 15.21
CA THR A 61 -13.91 2.38 16.21
C THR A 61 -14.49 3.75 15.85
N THR A 62 -13.70 4.59 15.19
CA THR A 62 -14.10 5.92 14.75
C THR A 62 -14.97 5.87 13.49
N ASP A 63 -14.62 5.01 12.53
CA ASP A 63 -15.32 4.78 11.26
C ASP A 63 -14.93 3.41 10.69
N GLU A 64 -15.83 2.44 10.82
CA GLU A 64 -15.58 1.06 10.35
C GLU A 64 -15.56 0.96 8.82
N ALA A 65 -16.35 1.79 8.12
CA ALA A 65 -16.40 1.78 6.67
C ALA A 65 -15.07 2.28 6.09
N GLU A 66 -14.56 3.40 6.61
CA GLU A 66 -13.25 3.92 6.19
C GLU A 66 -12.11 2.97 6.55
N TYR A 67 -12.16 2.33 7.74
CA TYR A 67 -11.22 1.27 8.10
C TYR A 67 -11.22 0.13 7.07
N ASN A 68 -12.39 -0.40 6.72
CA ASN A 68 -12.50 -1.50 5.76
C ASN A 68 -11.97 -1.09 4.38
N ARG A 69 -12.24 0.15 3.96
CA ARG A 69 -11.71 0.71 2.71
C ARG A 69 -10.18 0.80 2.72
N ILE A 70 -9.59 1.31 3.80
CA ILE A 70 -8.12 1.36 3.96
C ILE A 70 -7.53 -0.05 3.88
N MET A 71 -8.12 -1.01 4.61
CA MET A 71 -7.65 -2.40 4.58
C MET A 71 -7.75 -3.03 3.18
N ALA A 72 -8.81 -2.74 2.43
CA ALA A 72 -8.95 -3.20 1.05
C ALA A 72 -7.86 -2.62 0.16
N ILE A 73 -7.57 -1.31 0.27
CA ILE A 73 -6.51 -0.65 -0.49
C ILE A 73 -5.13 -1.23 -0.14
N GLU A 74 -4.83 -1.46 1.15
CA GLU A 74 -3.57 -2.08 1.58
C GLU A 74 -3.41 -3.49 0.99
N GLN A 75 -4.46 -4.32 1.04
CA GLN A 75 -4.45 -5.68 0.48
C GLN A 75 -4.32 -5.67 -1.05
N GLY A 76 -5.00 -4.74 -1.72
CA GLY A 76 -4.84 -4.51 -3.15
C GLY A 76 -3.41 -4.11 -3.50
N ALA A 77 -2.84 -3.12 -2.80
CA ALA A 77 -1.47 -2.69 -3.02
C ALA A 77 -0.44 -3.82 -2.83
N GLU A 78 -0.63 -4.69 -1.83
CA GLU A 78 0.23 -5.86 -1.64
C GLU A 78 0.08 -6.88 -2.78
N THR A 79 -1.15 -7.10 -3.24
CA THR A 79 -1.43 -7.96 -4.40
C THR A 79 -0.75 -7.41 -5.65
N PHE A 80 -0.88 -6.11 -5.91
CA PHE A 80 -0.21 -5.41 -7.00
C PHE A 80 1.31 -5.54 -6.90
N ARG A 81 1.89 -5.33 -5.71
CA ARG A 81 3.32 -5.47 -5.46
C ARG A 81 3.81 -6.88 -5.80
N ARG A 82 3.09 -7.91 -5.38
CA ARG A 82 3.44 -9.31 -5.71
C ARG A 82 3.39 -9.55 -7.22
N ILE A 83 2.33 -9.09 -7.89
CA ILE A 83 2.21 -9.16 -9.35
C ILE A 83 3.36 -8.42 -10.04
N SER A 84 3.79 -7.28 -9.51
CA SER A 84 4.89 -6.48 -10.08
C SER A 84 6.26 -7.15 -10.01
N GLN A 85 6.47 -8.10 -9.10
CA GLN A 85 7.76 -8.79 -8.96
C GLN A 85 8.07 -9.68 -10.16
N ASP A 86 7.03 -10.25 -10.77
CA ASP A 86 7.15 -11.21 -11.87
C ASP A 86 6.93 -10.57 -13.26
N LYS A 87 6.65 -9.26 -13.30
CA LYS A 87 6.24 -8.55 -14.52
C LYS A 87 7.20 -7.44 -14.91
N LYS A 88 7.29 -7.21 -16.22
CA LYS A 88 7.98 -6.05 -16.79
C LYS A 88 6.96 -5.02 -17.25
N PHE A 89 6.87 -3.94 -16.51
CA PHE A 89 6.03 -2.80 -16.88
C PHE A 89 6.79 -1.82 -17.76
N VAL A 90 6.18 -1.46 -18.89
CA VAL A 90 6.68 -0.41 -19.81
C VAL A 90 6.09 0.95 -19.50
N PHE A 91 5.00 0.99 -18.73
CA PHE A 91 4.32 2.20 -18.32
C PHE A 91 3.71 2.01 -16.94
N VAL A 92 3.81 3.02 -16.08
CA VAL A 92 3.15 3.09 -14.78
C VAL A 92 2.60 4.50 -14.62
N ASN A 93 1.35 4.62 -14.21
CA ASN A 93 0.75 5.88 -13.81
C ASN A 93 0.12 5.72 -12.43
N THR A 94 0.38 6.67 -11.55
CA THR A 94 -0.16 6.70 -10.19
C THR A 94 -0.97 7.96 -9.99
N LEU A 95 -2.05 7.87 -9.20
CA LEU A 95 -2.89 9.03 -8.87
C LEU A 95 -2.08 10.11 -8.14
N ASN A 96 -1.12 9.71 -7.31
CA ASN A 96 -0.31 10.64 -6.52
C ASN A 96 0.67 11.46 -7.36
N GLU A 97 1.26 10.87 -8.40
CA GLU A 97 2.27 11.56 -9.22
C GLU A 97 1.65 12.38 -10.35
N SER A 98 0.59 11.86 -10.98
CA SER A 98 -0.04 12.50 -12.13
C SER A 98 -1.23 13.40 -11.76
N GLY A 99 -1.79 13.24 -10.56
CA GLY A 99 -3.04 13.87 -10.15
C GLY A 99 -4.30 13.24 -10.79
N ALA A 100 -4.16 12.28 -11.71
CA ALA A 100 -5.27 11.58 -12.34
C ALA A 100 -4.86 10.17 -12.81
N CYS A 101 -5.57 9.15 -12.33
CA CYS A 101 -5.41 7.77 -12.80
C CYS A 101 -6.77 7.23 -13.18
N PHE A 102 -6.92 6.86 -14.45
CA PHE A 102 -8.07 6.12 -14.96
C PHE A 102 -7.66 5.27 -16.16
N ILE A 103 -8.45 4.22 -16.43
CA ILE A 103 -8.43 3.49 -17.70
C ILE A 103 -9.81 3.60 -18.36
N VAL A 104 -9.86 3.49 -19.68
CA VAL A 104 -11.11 3.39 -20.44
C VAL A 104 -11.14 2.02 -21.09
N LEU A 105 -12.17 1.24 -20.77
CA LEU A 105 -12.41 -0.05 -21.42
C LEU A 105 -13.00 0.17 -22.82
N ASN A 106 -12.83 -0.80 -23.72
CA ASN A 106 -13.35 -0.71 -25.10
C ASN A 106 -14.87 -0.51 -25.23
N ASP A 107 -15.63 -0.77 -24.17
CA ASP A 107 -17.07 -0.49 -24.13
C ASP A 107 -17.39 0.96 -23.73
N GLY A 108 -16.36 1.80 -23.55
CA GLY A 108 -16.44 3.19 -23.10
C GLY A 108 -16.47 3.33 -21.58
N THR A 109 -16.42 2.25 -20.81
CA THR A 109 -16.45 2.31 -19.34
C THR A 109 -15.16 2.91 -18.81
N ARG A 110 -15.26 4.05 -18.13
CA ARG A 110 -14.15 4.63 -17.39
C ARG A 110 -14.06 4.05 -15.99
N MET A 111 -12.84 3.67 -15.59
CA MET A 111 -12.54 3.20 -14.24
C MET A 111 -11.40 4.03 -13.65
N ASP A 112 -11.68 4.75 -12.55
CA ASP A 112 -10.65 5.47 -11.81
C ASP A 112 -9.79 4.52 -10.97
N CYS A 113 -8.51 4.84 -10.83
CA CYS A 113 -7.52 3.99 -10.19
C CYS A 113 -6.63 4.75 -9.21
N LEU A 114 -5.96 4.01 -8.34
CA LEU A 114 -4.82 4.48 -7.57
C LEU A 114 -3.53 4.30 -8.37
N VAL A 115 -3.40 3.16 -9.06
CA VAL A 115 -2.25 2.80 -9.89
C VAL A 115 -2.74 2.05 -11.12
N THR A 116 -2.17 2.36 -12.29
CA THR A 116 -2.29 1.55 -13.50
C THR A 116 -0.90 1.30 -14.07
N ALA A 117 -0.64 0.08 -14.52
CA ALA A 117 0.62 -0.30 -15.14
C ALA A 117 0.38 -1.15 -16.38
N LYS A 118 1.11 -0.85 -17.46
CA LYS A 118 1.09 -1.62 -18.71
C LYS A 118 2.33 -2.48 -18.80
N GLU A 119 2.14 -3.76 -19.11
CA GLU A 119 3.17 -4.76 -19.36
C GLU A 119 3.71 -4.69 -20.79
N GLU A 120 4.91 -5.25 -21.02
CA GLU A 120 5.49 -5.41 -22.37
C GLU A 120 4.58 -6.18 -23.34
N ASN A 121 3.83 -7.16 -22.84
CA ASN A 121 2.87 -7.95 -23.64
C ASN A 121 1.56 -7.19 -23.96
N GLY A 122 1.44 -5.95 -23.47
CA GLY A 122 0.27 -5.09 -23.65
C GLY A 122 -0.80 -5.20 -22.56
N ASN A 123 -0.74 -6.20 -21.68
CA ASN A 123 -1.67 -6.35 -20.56
C ASN A 123 -1.53 -5.22 -19.55
N TRP A 124 -2.57 -5.01 -18.77
CA TRP A 124 -2.62 -3.97 -17.76
C TRP A 124 -2.90 -4.57 -16.39
N THR A 125 -2.24 -4.02 -15.37
CA THR A 125 -2.57 -4.27 -13.97
C THR A 125 -3.04 -2.95 -13.36
N VAL A 126 -4.19 -2.96 -12.70
CA VAL A 126 -4.84 -1.76 -12.15
C VAL A 126 -5.22 -2.00 -10.69
N LEU A 127 -4.86 -1.06 -9.83
CA LEU A 127 -5.37 -0.95 -8.46
C LEU A 127 -6.47 0.12 -8.43
N THR A 128 -7.71 -0.26 -8.13
CA THR A 128 -8.86 0.66 -8.12
C THR A 128 -8.90 1.54 -6.87
N LEU A 129 -9.75 2.58 -6.88
CA LEU A 129 -10.01 3.42 -5.69
C LEU A 129 -10.68 2.68 -4.52
N ASP A 130 -11.24 1.50 -4.79
CA ASP A 130 -11.88 0.62 -3.81
C ASP A 130 -10.90 -0.44 -3.26
N GLY A 131 -9.66 -0.45 -3.75
CA GLY A 131 -8.62 -1.38 -3.30
C GLY A 131 -8.60 -2.72 -4.01
N GLU A 132 -9.30 -2.87 -5.13
CA GLU A 132 -9.26 -4.09 -5.93
C GLU A 132 -8.07 -4.05 -6.89
N THR A 133 -7.27 -5.13 -6.94
CA THR A 133 -6.27 -5.30 -8.00
C THR A 133 -6.84 -6.17 -9.11
N LYS A 134 -6.85 -5.65 -10.33
CA LYS A 134 -7.39 -6.29 -11.53
C LYS A 134 -6.35 -6.34 -12.63
N GLU A 135 -6.38 -7.42 -13.40
CA GLU A 135 -5.57 -7.59 -14.61
C GLU A 135 -6.49 -7.57 -15.82
N TYR A 136 -6.12 -6.79 -16.83
CA TYR A 136 -6.86 -6.67 -18.07
C TYR A 136 -5.95 -7.03 -19.26
N PRO A 137 -6.44 -7.80 -20.24
CA PRO A 137 -5.74 -7.99 -21.51
C PRO A 137 -5.56 -6.65 -22.22
N GLY A 138 -4.45 -6.48 -22.93
CA GLY A 138 -4.18 -5.23 -23.66
C GLY A 138 -5.24 -4.83 -24.68
N GLY A 139 -5.98 -5.80 -25.20
CA GLY A 139 -7.08 -5.57 -26.14
C GLY A 139 -8.40 -5.18 -25.49
N LEU A 140 -8.48 -4.96 -24.16
CA LEU A 140 -9.69 -4.49 -23.47
C LEU A 140 -9.64 -3.02 -23.05
N ILE A 141 -8.49 -2.36 -23.17
CA ILE A 141 -8.26 -0.97 -22.75
C ILE A 141 -7.83 -0.15 -23.97
N GLU A 142 -8.47 1.00 -24.17
CA GLU A 142 -8.21 1.95 -25.26
C GLU A 142 -6.96 2.82 -25.03
#